data_AF-A0A948G097-F1
#
_entry.id   AF-A0A948G097-F1
#
_cell.length_a   1.000
_cell.length_b   1.000
_cell.length_c   1.000
_cell.angle_alpha   90.00
_cell.angle_beta   90.00
_cell.angle_gamma   90.00
#
_symmetry.space_group_name_H-M   'P 1'
#
loop_
_entity.id
_entity.type
_entity.pdbx_description
1 polymer ?
#
loop_
_entity_poly.entity_id
_entity_poly.type
_entity_poly.pdbx_seq_one_letter_code
_entity_poly.pdbx_strand_id
1 'polypeptide(L)'
;MKRLCLIILLSILLSTPVFSAKGGEKGASEQAYEHASNQTIFNRAGDWFATVGKSAAEKARILQERKAQRTAKRSEKEVQKAVRKSGKAEEKAQRKEIQTRERVREEVQEQQGIKTQTWGKTKGNPGKGKR
;
A
#
# COMPACT_ATOMS: atom_id res chain seq x y z
N MET A 1 9.13 50.52 13.87
CA MET A 1 9.79 49.39 13.17
C MET A 1 9.95 48.13 14.02
N LYS A 2 10.54 48.19 15.23
CA LYS A 2 10.74 46.99 16.10
C LYS A 2 9.46 46.20 16.43
N ARG A 3 8.33 46.88 16.64
CA ARG A 3 7.02 46.25 16.88
C ARG A 3 6.44 45.56 15.65
N LEU A 4 6.77 46.03 14.44
CA LEU A 4 6.31 45.45 13.19
C LEU A 4 7.03 44.12 12.91
N CYS A 5 8.34 44.05 13.18
CA CYS A 5 9.11 42.81 13.07
C CYS A 5 8.61 41.73 14.04
N LEU A 6 8.23 42.10 15.27
CA LEU A 6 7.67 41.15 16.25
C LEU A 6 6.33 40.55 15.79
N ILE A 7 5.48 41.35 15.16
CA ILE A 7 4.18 40.87 14.63
C ILE A 7 4.39 39.92 13.45
N ILE A 8 5.33 40.23 12.55
CA ILE A 8 5.67 39.34 11.42
C ILE A 8 6.27 38.03 11.94
N LEU A 9 7.18 38.08 12.91
CA LEU A 9 7.79 36.88 13.50
C LEU A 9 6.74 36.00 14.21
N LEU A 10 5.81 36.62 14.95
CA LEU A 10 4.73 35.93 15.64
C LEU A 10 3.73 35.29 14.66
N SER A 11 3.45 35.96 13.52
CA SER A 11 2.57 35.42 12.48
C SER A 11 3.13 34.16 11.80
N ILE A 12 4.46 34.05 11.66
CA ILE A 12 5.14 32.87 11.12
C ILE A 12 5.14 31.71 12.13
N LEU A 13 5.19 32.01 13.43
CA LEU A 13 5.16 31.00 14.49
C LEU A 13 3.76 30.40 14.72
N LEU A 14 2.70 31.17 14.42
CA LEU A 14 1.31 30.73 14.54
C LEU A 14 0.78 29.99 13.29
N SER A 15 1.49 30.06 12.16
CA SER A 15 1.20 29.20 11.01
C SER A 15 1.68 27.78 11.29
N THR A 16 0.94 27.03 12.10
CA THR A 16 1.09 25.58 12.16
C THR A 16 0.79 25.04 10.76
N PRO A 17 1.72 24.31 10.13
CA PRO A 17 1.42 23.72 8.86
C PRO A 17 0.41 22.60 9.10
N VAL A 18 -0.85 22.83 8.71
CA VAL A 18 -1.91 21.82 8.68
C VAL A 18 -1.61 20.84 7.53
N PHE A 19 -0.47 20.17 7.57
CA PHE A 19 -0.22 18.97 6.77
C PHE A 19 -0.83 17.78 7.50
N SER A 20 -2.17 17.79 7.59
CA SER A 20 -2.92 16.61 8.01
C SER A 20 -3.04 15.69 6.80
N ALA A 21 -2.02 14.87 6.56
CA ALA A 21 -2.17 13.69 5.72
C ALA A 21 -3.03 12.69 6.50
N LYS A 22 -4.27 12.47 6.02
CA LYS A 22 -5.18 11.43 6.54
C LYS A 22 -4.41 10.10 6.61
N GLY A 23 -4.35 9.52 7.81
CA GLY A 23 -3.49 8.40 8.18
C GLY A 23 -3.56 7.22 7.22
N GLY A 24 -2.57 7.13 6.33
CA GLY A 24 -2.36 5.99 5.43
C GLY A 24 -2.07 6.34 3.98
N GLU A 25 -2.36 7.57 3.54
CA GLU A 25 -2.04 8.03 2.19
C GLU A 25 -0.68 8.73 2.16
N LYS A 26 0.13 8.37 1.16
CA LYS A 26 1.39 9.08 0.87
C LYS A 26 1.07 10.56 0.76
N GLY A 27 1.73 11.41 1.56
CA GLY A 27 1.49 12.85 1.52
C GLY A 27 1.64 13.37 0.09
N ALA A 28 0.89 14.42 -0.29
CA ALA A 28 0.91 14.99 -1.64
C ALA A 28 2.34 15.28 -2.15
N SER A 29 3.26 15.59 -1.24
CA SER A 29 4.69 15.75 -1.52
C SER A 29 5.37 14.48 -2.02
N GLU A 30 5.03 13.31 -1.47
CA GLU A 30 5.63 12.03 -1.85
C GLU A 30 5.09 11.52 -3.19
N GLN A 31 3.80 11.74 -3.48
CA GLN A 31 3.22 11.46 -4.81
C GLN A 31 3.82 12.35 -5.90
N ALA A 32 4.04 13.64 -5.63
CA ALA A 32 4.71 14.53 -6.58
C ALA A 32 6.16 14.09 -6.85
N TYR A 33 6.87 13.62 -5.82
CA TYR A 33 8.24 13.10 -5.98
C TYR A 33 8.34 11.81 -6.81
N GLU A 34 7.30 10.97 -6.79
CA GLU A 34 7.28 9.71 -7.56
C GLU A 34 7.12 9.95 -9.06
N HIS A 35 6.40 10.99 -9.48
CA HIS A 35 6.18 11.33 -10.89
C HIS A 35 7.13 12.37 -11.44
N ALA A 36 7.85 13.09 -10.59
CA ALA A 36 8.64 14.21 -11.06
C ALA A 36 10.02 13.76 -11.60
N SER A 37 10.38 14.32 -12.75
CA SER A 37 11.60 13.97 -13.49
C SER A 37 12.86 14.17 -12.63
N ASN A 38 13.99 13.57 -13.01
CA ASN A 38 15.25 13.75 -12.29
C ASN A 38 15.72 15.22 -12.19
N GLN A 39 15.05 16.15 -12.91
CA GLN A 39 15.31 17.59 -12.92
C GLN A 39 14.35 18.42 -12.06
N THR A 40 13.70 17.84 -11.04
CA THR A 40 12.89 18.64 -10.10
C THR A 40 13.68 19.77 -9.44
N ILE A 41 12.99 20.86 -9.13
CA ILE A 41 13.53 22.01 -8.38
C ILE A 41 14.20 21.54 -7.08
N PHE A 42 13.62 20.55 -6.39
CA PHE A 42 14.18 20.01 -5.16
C PHE A 42 15.48 19.21 -5.37
N ASN A 43 15.58 18.41 -6.44
CA ASN A 43 16.83 17.74 -6.78
C ASN A 43 17.92 18.75 -7.10
N ARG A 44 17.58 19.83 -7.83
CA ARG A 44 18.49 20.91 -8.17
C ARG A 44 18.99 21.66 -6.93
N ALA A 45 18.11 21.95 -5.97
CA ALA A 45 18.49 22.58 -4.71
C ALA A 45 19.43 21.68 -3.90
N GLY A 46 19.08 20.39 -3.74
CA GLY A 46 19.92 19.43 -3.02
C GLY A 46 21.27 19.18 -3.70
N ASP A 47 21.32 19.22 -5.04
CA ASP A 47 22.55 19.10 -5.81
C ASP A 47 23.41 20.36 -5.71
N TRP A 48 22.80 21.54 -5.60
CA TRP A 48 23.53 22.78 -5.33
C TRP A 48 24.20 22.72 -3.95
N PHE A 49 23.46 22.37 -2.89
CA PHE A 49 24.05 22.18 -1.55
C PHE A 49 25.17 21.13 -1.53
N ALA A 50 25.03 20.03 -2.28
CA ALA A 50 26.06 18.99 -2.35
C ALA A 50 27.31 19.42 -3.15
N THR A 51 27.21 20.46 -3.97
CA THR A 51 28.29 20.92 -4.86
C THR A 51 28.91 22.25 -4.44
N VAL A 52 28.31 22.99 -3.51
CA VAL A 52 28.88 24.26 -2.99
C VAL A 52 30.27 24.02 -2.41
N GLY A 53 31.25 24.83 -2.83
CA GLY A 53 32.64 24.75 -2.37
C GLY A 53 33.49 23.64 -3.00
N LYS A 54 32.95 22.81 -3.89
CA LYS A 54 33.68 21.71 -4.54
C LYS A 54 34.30 22.10 -5.89
N SER A 55 35.36 21.40 -6.29
CA SER A 55 36.00 21.55 -7.60
C SER A 55 35.11 21.05 -8.73
N ALA A 56 35.29 21.54 -9.96
CA ALA A 56 34.43 21.15 -11.09
C ALA A 56 34.42 19.63 -11.36
N ALA A 57 35.57 18.97 -11.22
CA ALA A 57 35.71 17.52 -11.38
C ALA A 57 34.96 16.75 -10.28
N GLU A 58 35.06 17.20 -9.03
CA GLU A 58 34.39 16.57 -7.90
C GLU A 58 32.87 16.78 -7.96
N LYS A 59 32.42 17.97 -8.39
CA LYS A 59 31.01 18.25 -8.66
C LYS A 59 30.41 17.29 -9.69
N ALA A 60 31.13 17.03 -10.78
CA ALA A 60 30.67 16.11 -11.82
C ALA A 60 30.51 14.68 -11.28
N ARG A 61 31.47 14.19 -10.49
CA ARG A 61 31.37 12.88 -9.83
C ARG A 61 30.18 12.81 -8.87
N ILE A 62 30.03 13.80 -7.98
CA ILE A 62 28.92 13.85 -7.01
C ILE A 62 27.56 13.86 -7.73
N LEU A 63 27.42 14.63 -8.81
CA LEU A 63 26.18 14.68 -9.59
C LEU A 63 25.87 13.35 -10.29
N GLN A 64 26.87 12.69 -10.86
CA GLN A 64 26.69 11.38 -11.50
C GLN A 64 26.31 10.32 -10.48
N GLU A 65 26.99 10.27 -9.35
CA GLU A 65 26.70 9.32 -8.27
C GLU A 65 25.29 9.50 -7.72
N ARG A 66 24.89 10.75 -7.43
CA ARG A 66 23.53 11.05 -6.94
C ARG A 66 22.46 10.71 -7.98
N LYS A 67 22.73 10.89 -9.28
CA LYS A 67 21.82 10.45 -10.35
C LYS A 67 21.69 8.93 -10.38
N ALA A 68 22.80 8.20 -10.30
CA ALA A 68 22.81 6.73 -10.29
C ALA A 68 22.07 6.17 -9.06
N GLN A 69 22.27 6.77 -7.88
CA GLN A 69 21.54 6.39 -6.67
C GLN A 69 20.03 6.63 -6.80
N ARG A 70 19.61 7.75 -7.41
CA ARG A 70 18.18 8.02 -7.66
C ARG A 70 17.56 7.00 -8.60
N THR A 71 18.25 6.63 -9.67
CA THR A 71 17.75 5.62 -10.62
C THR A 71 17.64 4.25 -9.94
N ALA A 72 18.66 3.83 -9.19
CA ALA A 72 18.65 2.56 -8.45
C ALA A 72 17.51 2.51 -7.42
N LYS A 73 17.30 3.61 -6.68
CA LYS A 73 16.21 3.70 -5.69
C LYS A 73 14.82 3.67 -6.33
N ARG A 74 14.68 4.21 -7.55
CA ARG A 74 13.41 4.14 -8.31
C ARG A 74 13.14 2.72 -8.77
N SER A 75 14.14 2.03 -9.35
CA SER A 75 13.98 0.63 -9.75
C SER A 75 13.66 -0.27 -8.56
N GLU A 76 14.33 -0.07 -7.42
CA GLU A 76 14.04 -0.85 -6.21
C GLU A 76 12.61 -0.59 -5.70
N LYS A 77 12.16 0.67 -5.68
CA LYS A 77 10.77 1.01 -5.31
C LYS A 77 9.75 0.41 -6.26
N GLU A 78 10.04 0.34 -7.56
CA GLU A 78 9.16 -0.29 -8.55
C GLU A 78 9.05 -1.79 -8.35
N VAL A 79 10.18 -2.47 -8.12
CA VAL A 79 10.21 -3.90 -7.77
C VAL A 79 9.45 -4.14 -6.46
N GLN A 80 9.69 -3.34 -5.43
CA GLN A 80 9.00 -3.48 -4.14
C GLN A 80 7.49 -3.22 -4.27
N LYS A 81 7.07 -2.26 -5.10
CA LYS A 81 5.65 -2.03 -5.40
C LYS A 81 5.05 -3.21 -6.15
N ALA A 82 5.77 -3.81 -7.09
CA ALA A 82 5.33 -5.00 -7.81
C ALA A 82 5.15 -6.19 -6.85
N VAL A 83 6.14 -6.46 -5.99
CA VAL A 83 6.08 -7.52 -4.96
C VAL A 83 4.93 -7.29 -3.98
N ARG A 84 4.72 -6.05 -3.53
CA ARG A 84 3.57 -5.73 -2.65
C ARG A 84 2.23 -5.92 -3.35
N LYS A 85 2.15 -5.64 -4.65
CA LYS A 85 0.92 -5.85 -5.44
C LYS A 85 0.67 -7.34 -5.67
N SER A 86 1.70 -8.14 -6.00
CA SER A 86 1.57 -9.59 -6.16
C SER A 86 1.19 -10.25 -4.84
N GLY A 87 1.87 -9.93 -3.74
CA GLY A 87 1.55 -10.48 -2.42
C GLY A 87 0.12 -10.18 -1.97
N LYS A 88 -0.38 -8.95 -2.19
CA LYS A 88 -1.78 -8.61 -1.91
C LYS A 88 -2.78 -9.31 -2.84
N ALA A 89 -2.39 -9.61 -4.08
CA ALA A 89 -3.24 -10.34 -5.01
C ALA A 89 -3.31 -11.82 -4.63
N GLU A 90 -2.18 -12.42 -4.26
CA GLU A 90 -2.08 -13.79 -3.76
C GLU A 90 -2.85 -13.97 -2.45
N GLU A 91 -2.69 -13.08 -1.49
CA GLU A 91 -3.45 -13.11 -0.22
C GLU A 91 -4.96 -13.05 -0.47
N LYS A 92 -5.42 -12.19 -1.39
CA LYS A 92 -6.83 -12.13 -1.78
C LYS A 92 -7.29 -13.39 -2.50
N ALA A 93 -6.45 -14.00 -3.32
CA ALA A 93 -6.76 -15.25 -4.02
C ALA A 93 -6.89 -16.41 -3.03
N GLN A 94 -5.94 -16.55 -2.10
CA GLN A 94 -5.98 -17.56 -1.04
C GLN A 94 -7.20 -17.38 -0.14
N ARG A 95 -7.51 -16.14 0.26
CA ARG A 95 -8.69 -15.88 1.09
C ARG A 95 -10.00 -16.26 0.39
N LYS A 96 -10.09 -16.03 -0.92
CA LYS A 96 -11.23 -16.49 -1.73
C LYS A 96 -11.27 -18.01 -1.83
N GLU A 97 -10.13 -18.68 -2.04
CA GLU A 97 -10.06 -20.14 -2.11
C GLU A 97 -10.51 -20.80 -0.80
N ILE A 98 -10.03 -20.29 0.34
CA ILE A 98 -10.45 -20.76 1.67
C ILE A 98 -11.96 -20.58 1.84
N GLN A 99 -12.49 -19.39 1.53
CA GLN A 99 -13.92 -19.11 1.64
C GLN A 99 -14.77 -20.01 0.72
N THR A 100 -14.28 -20.32 -0.48
CA THR A 100 -14.95 -21.27 -1.39
C THR A 100 -14.91 -22.69 -0.83
N ARG A 101 -13.79 -23.15 -0.28
CA ARG A 101 -13.69 -24.47 0.35
C ARG A 101 -14.62 -24.60 1.56
N GLU A 102 -14.76 -23.54 2.36
CA GLU A 102 -15.68 -23.52 3.50
C GLU A 102 -17.14 -23.64 3.04
N ARG A 103 -17.58 -22.87 2.03
CA ARG A 103 -18.95 -22.98 1.47
C ARG A 103 -19.24 -24.37 0.92
N VAL A 104 -18.30 -24.95 0.16
CA VAL A 104 -18.45 -26.31 -0.37
C VAL A 104 -18.57 -27.32 0.77
N ARG A 105 -17.83 -27.13 1.87
CA ARG A 105 -17.91 -28.01 3.05
C ARG A 105 -19.26 -27.92 3.75
N GLU A 106 -19.81 -26.71 3.89
CA GLU A 106 -21.16 -26.48 4.43
C GLU A 106 -22.24 -27.14 3.57
N GLU A 107 -22.20 -26.94 2.25
CA GLU A 107 -23.14 -27.58 1.30
C GLU A 107 -23.07 -29.12 1.36
N VAL A 108 -21.86 -29.70 1.47
CA VAL A 108 -21.69 -31.15 1.60
C VAL A 108 -22.26 -31.66 2.93
N GLN A 109 -22.07 -30.93 4.04
CA GLN A 109 -22.67 -31.29 5.33
C GLN A 109 -24.20 -31.22 5.30
N GLU A 110 -24.78 -30.19 4.68
CA GLU A 110 -26.23 -30.09 4.52
C GLU A 110 -26.79 -31.27 3.70
N GLN A 111 -26.16 -31.62 2.57
CA GLN A 111 -26.60 -32.77 1.78
C GLN A 111 -26.50 -34.10 2.55
N GLN A 112 -25.45 -34.29 3.36
CA GLN A 112 -25.32 -35.48 4.21
C GLN A 112 -26.40 -35.51 5.32
N GLY A 113 -26.72 -34.36 5.91
CA GLY A 113 -27.82 -34.23 6.87
C GLY A 113 -29.19 -34.56 6.25
N ILE A 114 -29.46 -34.08 5.04
CA ILE A 114 -30.72 -34.38 4.33
C ILE A 114 -30.83 -35.87 3.97
N LYS A 115 -29.73 -36.51 3.53
CA LYS A 115 -29.72 -37.95 3.24
C LYS A 115 -29.98 -38.80 4.48
N THR A 116 -29.41 -38.45 5.64
CA THR A 116 -29.63 -39.22 6.87
C THR A 116 -31.06 -39.08 7.39
N GLN A 117 -31.69 -37.90 7.28
CA GLN A 117 -33.10 -37.72 7.64
C GLN A 117 -34.08 -38.43 6.69
N THR A 118 -33.81 -38.41 5.39
CA THR A 118 -34.68 -39.07 4.40
C THR A 118 -34.65 -40.59 4.51
N TRP A 119 -33.48 -41.19 4.81
CA TRP A 119 -33.34 -42.65 5.01
C TRP A 119 -34.03 -43.17 6.27
N GLY A 120 -34.17 -42.33 7.32
CA GLY A 120 -34.88 -42.67 8.55
C GLY A 120 -36.41 -42.75 8.39
N LYS A 121 -36.99 -41.96 7.47
CA LYS A 121 -38.44 -41.93 7.24
C LYS A 121 -38.95 -43.10 6.38
N THR A 122 -38.14 -43.66 5.49
CA THR A 122 -38.58 -44.71 4.55
C THR A 122 -38.49 -46.13 5.10
N LYS A 123 -37.83 -46.36 6.25
CA LYS A 123 -37.78 -47.68 6.91
C LYS A 123 -38.87 -47.92 7.96
N GLY A 124 -39.72 -46.92 8.24
CA GLY A 124 -40.85 -47.06 9.14
C GLY A 124 -42.08 -47.59 8.42
N ASN A 125 -42.48 -48.81 8.76
CA ASN A 125 -43.76 -49.47 8.47
C ASN A 125 -43.82 -50.38 7.23
N PRO A 126 -43.11 -51.53 7.23
CA PRO A 126 -43.61 -52.68 6.48
C PRO A 126 -45.00 -53.03 7.03
N GLY A 127 -46.00 -52.87 6.17
CA GLY A 127 -47.41 -52.90 6.52
C GLY A 127 -47.78 -54.06 7.43
N LYS A 128 -48.46 -53.75 8.53
CA LYS A 128 -49.40 -54.66 9.17
C LYS A 128 -50.54 -54.92 8.18
N GLY A 129 -50.29 -55.85 7.24
CA GLY A 129 -51.32 -56.48 6.45
C GLY A 129 -52.28 -57.19 7.40
N LYS A 130 -53.46 -56.62 7.55
CA LYS A 130 -54.59 -57.22 8.26
C LYS A 130 -55.21 -58.29 7.37
N ARG A 131 -55.43 -59.44 8.02
CA ARG A 131 -56.42 -60.50 7.74
C ARG A 131 -56.05 -61.52 6.68
#